data_AF-A0AAU5AQ64-F1
#
_entry.id   AF-A0AAU5AQ64-F1
#
_cell.length_a   1.000
_cell.length_b   1.000
_cell.length_c   1.000
_cell.angle_alpha   90.00
_cell.angle_beta   90.00
_cell.angle_gamma   90.00
#
_symmetry.space_group_name_H-M   'P 1'
#
loop_
_entity.id
_entity.type
_entity.pdbx_description
1 polymer ?
#
loop_
_entity_poly.entity_id
_entity_poly.type
_entity_poly.pdbx_seq_one_letter_code
_entity_poly.pdbx_strand_id
1 'polypeptide(L)'
;MDRQRCPAAHPQDPTPCVGPPAVSVLDAVGAGADGCEHHGARLLASLDGGRVYPLPDAPAGAAIRVFKTADTTRPFCWFDGPRSKPSQLSHAENRTRHQH
;
A
#
# COMPACT_ATOMS: atom_id res chain seq x y z
N MET A 1 25.88 3.39 3.01
CA MET A 1 25.01 2.42 2.31
C MET A 1 23.93 3.23 1.65
N ASP A 2 24.10 3.48 0.35
CA ASP A 2 23.09 4.18 -0.45
C ASP A 2 21.77 3.43 -0.25
N ARG A 3 20.79 4.12 0.33
CA ARG A 3 19.54 3.50 0.76
C ARG A 3 18.70 3.31 -0.48
N GLN A 4 19.01 2.25 -1.22
CA GLN A 4 18.28 1.80 -2.38
C GLN A 4 16.79 1.92 -2.05
N ARG A 5 16.09 2.72 -2.85
CA ARG A 5 14.67 3.03 -2.66
C ARG A 5 13.90 1.73 -2.44
N CYS A 6 12.95 1.73 -1.50
CA CYS A 6 12.10 0.56 -1.26
C CYS A 6 11.51 0.07 -2.59
N PRO A 7 11.57 -1.22 -2.93
CA PRO A 7 11.03 -1.72 -4.20
C PRO A 7 9.53 -1.46 -4.34
N ALA A 8 8.78 -1.54 -3.23
CA ALA A 8 7.36 -1.16 -3.18
C ALA A 8 7.08 0.37 -3.18
N ALA A 9 8.09 1.24 -3.07
CA ALA A 9 7.86 2.68 -3.11
C ALA A 9 7.67 3.15 -4.55
N HIS A 10 6.53 3.77 -4.84
CA HIS A 10 6.30 4.42 -6.12
C HIS A 10 7.39 5.46 -6.41
N PRO A 11 7.86 5.64 -7.67
CA PRO A 11 8.91 6.59 -8.03
C PRO A 11 8.73 8.04 -7.57
N GLN A 12 7.52 8.46 -7.27
CA GLN A 12 7.19 9.81 -6.78
C GLN A 12 6.80 9.86 -5.29
N ASP A 13 6.73 8.74 -4.58
CA ASP A 13 6.52 8.77 -3.13
C ASP A 13 7.80 9.26 -2.43
N PRO A 14 7.82 10.46 -1.82
CA PRO A 14 9.02 11.02 -1.21
C PRO A 14 9.32 10.44 0.18
N THR A 15 8.42 9.63 0.74
CA THR A 15 8.51 9.25 2.14
C THR A 15 9.58 8.18 2.40
N PRO A 16 10.31 8.26 3.53
CA PRO A 16 11.30 7.26 3.89
C PRO A 16 10.64 5.94 4.32
N CYS A 17 11.35 4.82 4.16
CA CYS A 17 10.90 3.55 4.71
C CYS A 17 10.83 3.58 6.24
N VAL A 18 9.89 2.87 6.84
CA VAL A 18 9.77 2.71 8.31
C VAL A 18 10.48 1.47 8.86
N GLY A 19 11.17 0.73 7.99
CA GLY A 19 11.85 -0.52 8.35
C GLY A 19 12.36 -1.26 7.11
N PRO A 20 12.91 -2.48 7.29
CA PRO A 20 13.25 -3.37 6.18
C PRO A 20 11.97 -3.86 5.46
N PRO A 21 12.11 -4.50 4.29
CA PRO A 21 11.02 -5.24 3.67
C PRO A 21 10.44 -6.29 4.64
N ALA A 22 9.11 -6.34 4.70
CA ALA A 22 8.35 -7.24 5.57
C ALA A 22 7.17 -7.92 4.84
N VAL A 23 6.78 -7.41 3.68
CA VAL A 23 5.67 -7.95 2.89
C VAL A 23 5.99 -7.97 1.41
N SER A 24 5.36 -8.89 0.68
CA SER A 24 5.24 -8.84 -0.78
C SER A 24 3.84 -8.38 -1.14
N VAL A 25 3.73 -7.36 -2.00
CA VAL A 25 2.46 -6.88 -2.54
C VAL A 25 2.39 -7.29 -4.00
N LEU A 26 1.33 -8.00 -4.37
CA LEU A 26 1.07 -8.47 -5.73
C LEU A 26 -0.15 -7.75 -6.31
N ASP A 27 -0.12 -7.46 -7.60
CA ASP A 27 -1.29 -7.06 -8.36
C ASP A 27 -2.21 -8.24 -8.68
N ALA A 28 -3.30 -7.96 -9.41
CA ALA A 28 -4.30 -8.94 -9.80
C ALA A 28 -3.74 -10.07 -10.69
N VAL A 29 -2.66 -9.83 -11.44
CA VAL A 29 -2.04 -10.81 -12.35
C VAL A 29 -0.81 -11.50 -11.75
N GLY A 30 -0.39 -11.10 -10.54
CA GLY A 30 0.68 -11.73 -9.78
C GLY A 30 2.05 -11.07 -9.93
N ALA A 31 2.16 -9.93 -10.61
CA ALA A 31 3.38 -9.13 -10.57
C ALA A 31 3.42 -8.34 -9.25
N GLY A 32 4.60 -8.12 -8.69
CA GLY A 32 4.69 -7.51 -7.37
C GLY A 32 6.07 -7.08 -6.94
N ALA A 33 6.12 -6.50 -5.75
CA ALA A 33 7.33 -5.97 -5.14
C ALA A 33 7.34 -6.20 -3.62
N ASP A 34 8.53 -6.43 -3.09
CA ASP A 34 8.76 -6.47 -1.66
C ASP A 34 8.83 -5.06 -1.08
N GLY A 35 8.22 -4.88 0.09
CA GLY A 35 8.05 -3.58 0.71
C GLY A 35 8.16 -3.61 2.22
N CYS A 36 8.62 -2.50 2.80
CA CYS A 36 8.37 -2.23 4.22
C CYS A 36 6.86 -2.03 4.44
N GLU A 37 6.40 -2.13 5.69
CA GLU A 37 4.95 -2.01 5.97
C GLU A 37 4.33 -0.70 5.46
N HIS A 38 5.08 0.40 5.51
CA HIS A 38 4.64 1.71 5.04
C HIS A 38 4.43 1.76 3.52
N HIS A 39 5.47 1.41 2.74
CA HIS A 39 5.37 1.45 1.28
C HIS A 39 4.51 0.31 0.73
N GLY A 40 4.50 -0.85 1.40
CA GLY A 40 3.59 -1.95 1.07
C GLY A 40 2.12 -1.54 1.19
N ALA A 41 1.74 -0.81 2.24
CA ALA A 41 0.36 -0.33 2.41
C ALA A 41 -0.04 0.67 1.32
N ARG A 42 0.86 1.59 0.98
CA ARG A 42 0.62 2.60 -0.06
C ARG A 42 0.55 2.01 -1.46
N LEU A 43 1.40 1.03 -1.77
CA LEU A 43 1.33 0.27 -3.01
C LEU A 43 0.01 -0.50 -3.09
N LEU A 44 -0.33 -1.27 -2.05
CA LEU A 44 -1.57 -2.05 -2.00
C LEU A 44 -2.81 -1.16 -2.19
N ALA A 45 -2.86 0.00 -1.51
CA ALA A 45 -3.96 0.96 -1.65
C ALA A 45 -4.10 1.55 -3.06
N SER A 46 -3.06 1.46 -3.90
CA SER A 46 -3.05 2.00 -5.25
C SER A 46 -3.33 0.95 -6.33
N LEU A 47 -3.51 -0.31 -5.95
CA LEU A 47 -3.77 -1.42 -6.87
C LEU A 47 -5.26 -1.81 -6.84
N ASP A 48 -5.81 -2.10 -8.01
CA ASP A 48 -7.09 -2.80 -8.10
C ASP A 48 -6.86 -4.31 -8.03
N GLY A 49 -7.56 -5.00 -7.13
CA GLY A 49 -7.38 -6.44 -6.89
C GLY A 49 -6.04 -6.84 -6.27
N GLY A 50 -5.33 -5.91 -5.64
CA GLY A 50 -4.04 -6.16 -4.99
C GLY A 50 -4.14 -7.12 -3.79
N ARG A 51 -3.06 -7.87 -3.56
CA ARG A 51 -2.93 -8.83 -2.44
C ARG A 51 -1.62 -8.59 -1.70
N VAL A 52 -1.60 -8.88 -0.40
CA VAL A 52 -0.40 -8.75 0.43
C VAL A 52 -0.13 -10.04 1.19
N TYR A 53 1.15 -10.43 1.21
CA TYR A 53 1.65 -11.61 1.92
C TYR A 53 2.84 -11.23 2.80
N PRO A 54 3.00 -11.84 4.00
CA PRO A 54 4.18 -11.62 4.82
C PRO A 54 5.41 -12.30 4.19
N LEU A 55 6.58 -11.68 4.31
CA LEU A 55 7.85 -12.35 4.04
C LEU A 55 8.16 -13.41 5.11
N PRO A 56 9.02 -14.41 4.84
CA PRO A 56 9.30 -15.51 5.77
C PRO A 56 9.72 -15.06 7.18
N ASP A 57 10.56 -14.03 7.27
CA ASP A 57 11.09 -13.49 8.55
C ASP A 57 10.34 -12.24 9.03
N ALA A 58 9.17 -11.96 8.46
CA ALA A 58 8.40 -10.78 8.81
C ALA A 58 7.83 -10.88 10.24
N PRO A 59 7.77 -9.76 10.99
CA PRO A 59 7.10 -9.76 12.28
C PRO A 59 5.66 -10.25 12.16
N ALA A 60 5.21 -11.04 13.14
CA ALA A 60 3.86 -11.58 13.16
C ALA A 60 2.81 -10.48 12.91
N GLY A 61 1.87 -10.76 12.00
CA GLY A 61 0.80 -9.84 11.62
C GLY A 61 1.21 -8.67 10.71
N ALA A 62 2.43 -8.63 10.16
CA ALA A 62 2.86 -7.58 9.22
C ALA A 62 1.88 -7.40 8.04
N ALA A 63 1.52 -8.48 7.36
CA ALA A 63 0.55 -8.41 6.25
C ALA A 63 -0.83 -7.88 6.68
N ILE A 64 -1.29 -8.22 7.90
CA ILE A 64 -2.57 -7.73 8.44
C ILE A 64 -2.50 -6.22 8.72
N ARG A 65 -1.41 -5.74 9.31
CA ARG A 65 -1.21 -4.29 9.55
C ARG A 65 -1.17 -3.52 8.24
N VAL A 66 -0.45 -4.04 7.24
CA VAL A 66 -0.39 -3.48 5.90
C VAL A 66 -1.77 -3.43 5.25
N PHE A 67 -2.51 -4.53 5.27
CA PHE A 67 -3.86 -4.61 4.72
C PHE A 67 -4.81 -3.59 5.36
N LYS A 68 -4.83 -3.51 6.70
CA LYS A 68 -5.66 -2.54 7.43
C LYS A 68 -5.25 -1.09 7.15
N THR A 69 -3.96 -0.84 7.00
CA THR A 69 -3.46 0.51 6.67
C THR A 69 -3.83 0.89 5.25
N ALA A 70 -3.74 -0.04 4.29
CA ALA A 70 -4.15 0.18 2.91
C ALA A 70 -5.64 0.51 2.79
N ASP A 71 -6.51 -0.16 3.55
CA ASP A 71 -7.98 0.07 3.53
C ASP A 71 -8.38 1.52 3.86
N THR A 72 -7.58 2.21 4.68
CA THR A 72 -7.80 3.62 5.05
C THR A 72 -6.87 4.59 4.32
N THR A 73 -5.93 4.08 3.52
CA THR A 73 -5.03 4.89 2.70
C THR A 73 -5.67 5.16 1.35
N ARG A 74 -5.55 6.40 0.86
CA ARG A 74 -6.03 6.75 -0.48
C ARG A 74 -5.06 6.23 -1.55
N PRO A 75 -5.57 5.79 -2.71
CA PRO A 75 -4.73 5.49 -3.87
C PRO A 75 -3.81 6.66 -4.21
N PHE A 76 -2.56 6.37 -4.55
CA PHE A 76 -1.55 7.37 -4.90
C PHE A 76 -1.43 8.54 -3.90
N CYS A 77 -1.48 8.24 -2.60
CA CYS A 77 -1.52 9.24 -1.50
C CYS A 77 -0.38 10.27 -1.46
N TRP A 78 0.68 10.10 -2.25
CA TRP A 78 1.75 11.08 -2.45
C TRP A 78 1.40 12.20 -3.45
N PHE A 79 0.28 12.09 -4.17
CA PHE A 79 -0.28 13.16 -4.98
C PHE A 79 -1.43 13.86 -4.26
N ASP A 80 -1.46 15.19 -4.33
CA ASP A 80 -2.64 15.94 -3.96
C ASP A 80 -3.57 16.07 -5.17
N GLY A 81 -4.46 15.07 -5.31
CA GLY A 81 -5.42 14.97 -6.40
C GLY A 81 -6.87 15.18 -5.95
N PRO A 82 -7.80 15.41 -6.90
CA PRO A 82 -9.22 15.56 -6.60
C PRO A 82 -9.81 14.31 -5.90
N ARG A 83 -10.86 14.49 -5.11
CA ARG A 83 -11.52 13.43 -4.30
C ARG A 83 -13.01 13.30 -4.61
N SER A 84 -13.35 13.39 -5.89
CA SER A 84 -14.73 13.41 -6.37
C SER A 84 -15.21 12.05 -6.87
N LYS A 85 -14.28 11.17 -7.32
CA LYS A 85 -14.60 9.85 -7.87
C LYS A 85 -14.24 8.73 -6.88
N PRO A 86 -14.93 7.57 -6.91
CA PRO A 86 -14.61 6.43 -6.05
C PRO A 86 -13.16 5.95 -6.13
N SER A 87 -12.54 5.99 -7.32
CA SER A 87 -11.14 5.59 -7.54
C SER A 87 -10.10 6.51 -6.89
N GLN A 88 -10.53 7.64 -6.32
CA GLN A 88 -9.67 8.63 -5.66
C GLN A 88 -9.78 8.56 -4.13
N LEU A 89 -10.61 7.65 -3.63
CA LEU A 89 -10.92 7.49 -2.22
C LEU A 89 -10.35 6.16 -1.74
N SER A 90 -10.07 6.09 -0.45
CA SER A 90 -9.77 4.82 0.21
C SER A 90 -10.99 3.89 0.17
N HIS A 91 -10.76 2.59 0.36
CA HIS A 91 -11.86 1.62 0.45
C HIS A 91 -12.80 1.92 1.62
N ALA A 92 -12.25 2.35 2.77
CA ALA A 92 -13.05 2.79 3.90
C ALA A 92 -13.98 3.97 3.55
N GLU A 93 -13.47 5.01 2.88
CA GLU A 93 -14.28 6.16 2.44
C GLU A 93 -15.39 5.75 1.46
N ASN A 94 -15.09 4.85 0.51
CA ASN A 94 -16.08 4.32 -0.41
C ASN A 94 -17.19 3.55 0.33
N ARG A 95 -16.84 2.68 1.28
CA ARG A 95 -17.85 1.97 2.09
C ARG A 95 -18.78 2.92 2.84
N THR A 96 -18.24 3.98 3.45
CA THR A 96 -19.06 5.00 4.13
C THR A 96 -20.02 5.70 3.17
N ARG A 97 -19.60 6.02 1.94
CA ARG A 97 -20.48 6.65 0.95
C ARG A 97 -21.63 5.77 0.48
N HIS A 98 -21.42 4.45 0.41
CA HIS A 98 -22.44 3.49 -0.03
C HIS A 98 -23.44 3.08 1.07
N GLN A 99 -23.24 3.55 2.30
CA GLN A 99 -24.15 3.29 3.43
C GLN A 99 -25.27 4.35 3.56
N HIS A 100 -25.27 5.37 2.71
CA HIS A 100 -26.28 6.43 2.62
C HIS A 100 -27.07 6.31 1.32
#